data_AF-A0A8T4ES13-F1
#
_entry.id   AF-A0A8T4ES13-F1
#
_cell.length_a   1.000
_cell.length_b   1.000
_cell.length_c   1.000
_cell.angle_alpha   90.00
_cell.angle_beta   90.00
_cell.angle_gamma   90.00
#
_symmetry.space_group_name_H-M   'P 1'
#
loop_
_entity.id
_entity.type
_entity.pdbx_description
1 polymer ?
#
loop_
_entity_poly.entity_id
_entity_poly.type
_entity_poly.pdbx_seq_one_letter_code
_entity_poly.pdbx_strand_id
1 'polypeptide(L)' 'MHHYVTVWFFRSKTQADLALCRDQDQWARDLGWTVVWRGFGARHYRDPRFDLVREVEEIGRQVLV' A
#
# COMPACT_ATOMS: atom_id res chain seq x y z
N MET A 1 -28.07 2.12 -31.05
CA MET A 1 -26.65 1.85 -30.72
C MET A 1 -26.40 2.38 -29.32
N HIS A 2 -26.38 1.51 -28.32
CA HIS A 2 -26.09 1.89 -26.93
C HIS A 2 -24.57 1.86 -26.75
N HIS A 3 -23.96 3.04 -26.57
CA HIS A 3 -22.55 3.16 -26.23
C HIS A 3 -22.36 2.72 -24.77
N TYR A 4 -22.06 1.45 -24.57
CA TYR A 4 -21.48 0.98 -23.31
C TYR A 4 -20.05 1.52 -23.24
N VAL A 5 -19.88 2.71 -22.65
CA VAL A 5 -18.55 3.21 -22.28
C VAL A 5 -18.10 2.37 -21.09
N THR A 6 -17.42 1.28 -21.40
CA THR A 6 -16.68 0.46 -20.45
C THR A 6 -15.61 1.33 -19.80
N VAL A 7 -15.88 1.83 -18.58
CA VAL A 7 -14.92 2.55 -17.73
C VAL A 7 -13.83 1.57 -17.28
N TRP A 8 -12.81 1.36 -18.12
CA TRP A 8 -11.71 0.43 -17.88
C TRP A 8 -10.33 1.06 -18.14
N PHE A 9 -10.11 2.33 -17.81
CA PHE A 9 -8.79 2.96 -17.95
C PHE A 9 -8.74 3.99 -16.80
N PHE A 10 -7.96 3.85 -15.72
CA PHE A 10 -6.50 3.87 -15.66
C PHE A 10 -6.02 3.11 -14.40
N ARG A 11 -5.41 1.91 -14.55
CA ARG A 11 -4.66 1.23 -13.47
C ARG A 11 -3.14 1.24 -13.68
N SER A 12 -2.63 2.12 -14.54
CA SER A 12 -1.20 2.30 -14.76
C SER A 12 -0.68 3.49 -13.94
N LYS A 13 0.50 3.32 -13.33
CA LYS A 13 1.22 4.44 -12.71
C LYS A 13 1.77 5.32 -13.82
N THR A 14 1.43 6.62 -13.78
CA THR A 14 2.01 7.59 -14.72
C THR A 14 3.43 7.95 -14.31
N GLN A 15 4.22 8.51 -15.22
CA GLN A 15 5.56 9.02 -14.87
C GLN A 15 5.48 10.10 -13.79
N ALA A 16 4.45 10.94 -13.82
CA ALA A 16 4.19 11.92 -12.77
C ALA A 16 3.88 11.25 -11.42
N ASP A 17 3.12 10.15 -11.38
CA ASP A 17 2.84 9.39 -10.15
C ASP A 17 4.10 8.73 -9.55
N LEU A 18 5.00 8.26 -10.42
CA LEU A 18 6.28 7.69 -10.01
C LEU A 18 7.23 8.76 -9.49
N ALA A 19 7.32 9.90 -10.16
CA ALA A 19 8.15 11.02 -9.74
C ALA A 19 7.67 11.62 -8.41
N LEU A 20 6.36 11.79 -8.24
CA LEU A 20 5.75 12.40 -7.06
C LEU A 20 6.07 11.64 -5.76
N CYS A 21 6.15 10.32 -5.81
CA CYS A 21 6.37 9.50 -4.61
C CYS A 21 7.70 8.75 -4.64
N ARG A 22 8.66 9.18 -5.46
CA ARG A 22 9.95 8.52 -5.66
C ARG A 22 10.68 8.30 -4.34
N ASP A 23 10.76 9.35 -3.54
CA ASP A 23 11.57 9.35 -2.31
C ASP A 23 10.93 8.48 -1.23
N GLN A 24 9.61 8.53 -1.10
CA GLN A 24 8.86 7.69 -0.17
C GLN A 24 8.90 6.21 -0.58
N ASP A 25 8.78 5.91 -1.88
CA ASP A 25 8.95 4.55 -2.39
C ASP A 25 10.38 4.03 -2.15
N GLN A 26 11.39 4.90 -2.26
CA GLN A 26 12.77 4.53 -1.98
C GLN A 26 12.97 4.22 -0.48
N TRP A 27 12.49 5.09 0.41
CA TRP A 27 12.57 4.83 1.85
C TRP A 27 11.84 3.55 2.25
N ALA A 28 10.65 3.31 1.68
CA ALA A 28 9.92 2.09 1.94
C ALA A 28 10.72 0.85 1.50
N ARG A 29 11.43 0.91 0.37
CA ARG A 29 12.33 -0.18 -0.06
C ARG A 29 13.51 -0.35 0.89
N ASP A 30 14.16 0.74 1.27
CA ASP A 30 15.33 0.72 2.16
C ASP A 30 14.98 0.14 3.54
N LEU A 31 13.76 0.40 4.02
CA LEU A 31 13.23 -0.09 5.29
C LEU A 31 12.53 -1.46 5.19
N GLY A 32 12.44 -2.06 3.99
CA GLY A 32 11.75 -3.33 3.77
C GLY A 32 10.23 -3.28 4.02
N TRP A 33 9.62 -2.11 3.83
CA TRP A 33 8.17 -1.90 3.97
C TRP A 33 7.41 -2.38 2.75
N THR A 34 6.17 -2.79 2.96
CA THR A 34 5.24 -3.14 1.88
C THR A 34 4.52 -1.88 1.40
N VAL A 35 4.34 -1.74 0.08
CA VAL A 35 3.69 -0.56 -0.53
C VAL A 35 2.53 -1.01 -1.41
N VAL A 36 1.32 -0.54 -1.09
CA VAL A 36 0.11 -0.79 -1.88
C VAL A 36 -0.32 0.48 -2.59
N TRP A 37 -0.41 0.42 -3.92
CA TRP A 37 -0.91 1.53 -4.73
C TRP A 37 -2.43 1.65 -4.60
N ARG A 38 -2.92 2.87 -4.36
CA ARG A 38 -4.34 3.20 -4.18
C ARG A 38 -4.87 4.20 -5.23
N GLY A 39 -3.99 4.75 -6.05
CA GLY A 39 -4.34 5.77 -7.05
C GLY A 39 -3.17 6.75 -7.27
N PHE A 40 -3.38 7.75 -8.12
CA PHE A 40 -2.37 8.78 -8.37
C PHE A 40 -2.00 9.51 -7.07
N GLY A 41 -0.71 9.52 -6.72
CA GLY A 41 -0.18 10.09 -5.47
C GLY A 41 -0.59 9.32 -4.20
N ALA A 42 -1.39 8.27 -4.32
CA ALA A 42 -1.97 7.56 -3.19
C ALA A 42 -1.31 6.19 -3.02
N ARG A 43 -0.56 6.05 -1.92
CA ARG A 43 0.14 4.81 -1.52
C ARG A 43 -0.14 4.52 -0.05
N HIS A 44 -0.30 3.24 0.26
CA HIS A 44 -0.32 2.77 1.63
C HIS A 44 0.99 2.05 1.92
N TYR A 45 1.79 2.65 2.80
CA TYR A 45 3.05 2.09 3.27
C TYR A 45 2.79 1.33 4.56
N ARG A 46 3.27 0.10 4.65
CA ARG A 46 3.09 -0.76 5.83
C ARG A 46 4.42 -1.35 6.25
N ASP A 47 4.81 -0.99 7.46
CA ASP A 47 5.98 -1.51 8.16
C ASP A 47 5.65 -2.87 8.78
N PRO A 48 6.37 -3.95 8.41
CA PRO A 48 6.09 -5.30 8.90
C PRO A 48 6.26 -5.45 10.41
N ARG A 49 6.98 -4.53 11.09
CA ARG A 49 7.14 -4.58 12.54
C ARG A 49 5.83 -4.38 13.30
N PHE A 50 4.88 -3.61 12.75
CA PHE A 50 3.55 -3.48 13.37
C PHE A 50 2.73 -4.76 13.25
N ASP A 51 3.01 -5.62 12.26
CA ASP A 51 2.33 -6.90 12.11
C ASP A 51 2.74 -7.87 13.22
N LEU A 52 4.03 -7.87 13.57
CA LEU A 52 4.57 -8.64 14.69
C LEU A 52 3.97 -8.18 16.02
N VAL A 53 3.85 -6.87 16.24
CA VAL A 53 3.23 -6.33 17.47
C VAL A 53 1.79 -6.84 17.60
N ARG A 54 1.01 -6.77 16.51
CA ARG A 54 -0.37 -7.26 16.51
C ARG A 54 -0.48 -8.74 16.81
N GLU A 55 0.43 -9.56 16.27
CA GLU A 55 0.48 -11.00 16.54
C GLU A 55 0.78 -11.28 18.02
N VAL A 56 1.77 -10.59 18.59
CA VAL A 56 2.12 -10.71 20.01
C VAL A 56 0.96 -10.28 20.91
N GLU A 57 0.30 -9.17 20.61
CA GLU A 57 -0.88 -8.73 21.36
C GLU A 57 -2.04 -9.73 21.27
N GLU A 58 -2.24 -10.35 20.11
CA GLU A 58 -3.30 -11.34 19.92
C GLU A 58 -3.03 -12.61 20.72
N ILE A 59 -1.79 -13.11 20.69
CA ILE A 59 -1.36 -14.24 21.53
C ILE A 59 -1.52 -13.88 23.01
N GLY A 60 -1.08 -12.68 23.42
CA GLY A 60 -1.21 -12.20 24.79
C GLY A 60 -2.66 -12.12 25.25
N ARG A 61 -3.59 -11.69 24.38
CA ARG A 61 -5.02 -11.74 24.67
C ARG A 61 -5.49 -13.18 24.87
N GLN A 62 -5.16 -14.10 23.97
CA GLN A 62 -5.63 -15.49 24.02
C GLN A 62 -5.10 -16.30 25.21
N VAL A 63 -3.89 -15.99 25.70
CA VAL A 63 -3.28 -16.69 26.84
C VAL A 63 -3.77 -16.17 28.20
N LEU A 64 -4.33 -14.96 28.26
CA LEU A 64 -4.83 -14.32 29.48
C LEU A 64 -6.35 -14.44 29.69
N VAL A 65 -7.08 -15.15 28.80
CA VAL A 65 -8.51 -15.50 28.98
C VAL A 65 -8.65 -16.94 29.47
#